data_AF-A0A2E6CGZ8-F1
#
_entry.id   AF-A0A2E6CGZ8-F1
#
_cell.length_a   1.000
_cell.length_b   1.000
_cell.length_c   1.000
_cell.angle_alpha   90.00
_cell.angle_beta   90.00
_cell.angle_gamma   90.00
#
_symmetry.space_group_name_H-M   'P 1'
#
loop_
_entity.id
_entity.type
_entity.pdbx_description
1 polymer ?
#
loop_
_entity_poly.entity_id
_entity_poly.type
_entity_poly.pdbx_seq_one_letter_code
_entity_poly.pdbx_strand_id
1 'polypeptide(L)'
;MATILMMGAFDTKGLEYAFLREEMLVRGHQVLAVDTGVVGEGNHFPVDVRAEEVAQMGGSTLEALRAAGDRGSAMKVMSAGVALCAKKLYDEGRFAGIIGMGGSGGSSVVTAAMRALPVGVPKVCISTVASGDTSAYVGAKDVVLVPSIVDVAGINRISRVIFSRAAGAICGMVERDPTPAADEAPIVVASMFGNTTECVNACAAQLGDQGFEVLVFHATGTGGRTMESLISEGLVDGVLDITTTEWADEICGGVFSAGSTRLDAASAHGVPQLVVPGCIDMANFGGMDTVPQRYKDAERLFYEWNPAVTLMRTNAEENAQMGRVFAEKANVSTGPMAFLLPLKGVSILDGDGELFCDREADAAFFHALKAHLRSDILVYEVELNINDPAFSARAVELLLGLMSEGA
;
A
#
# COMPACT_ATOMS: atom_id res chain seq x y z
N MET A 1 -30.37 -1.31 8.76
CA MET A 1 -30.51 -1.67 7.33
C MET A 1 -29.46 -0.89 6.56
N ALA A 2 -28.55 -1.59 5.88
CA ALA A 2 -27.45 -0.98 5.15
C ALA A 2 -27.58 -1.29 3.65
N THR A 3 -27.03 -0.42 2.81
CA THR A 3 -26.88 -0.66 1.37
C THR A 3 -25.53 -1.31 1.10
N ILE A 4 -25.51 -2.42 0.38
CA ILE A 4 -24.31 -3.15 -0.01
C ILE A 4 -24.11 -2.99 -1.51
N LEU A 5 -22.92 -2.54 -1.91
CA LEU A 5 -22.51 -2.46 -3.31
C LEU A 5 -22.20 -3.86 -3.82
N MET A 6 -22.97 -4.32 -4.81
CA MET A 6 -22.73 -5.57 -5.51
C MET A 6 -22.13 -5.27 -6.89
N MET A 7 -20.93 -5.76 -7.15
CA MET A 7 -20.19 -5.40 -8.37
C MET A 7 -19.63 -6.62 -9.09
N GLY A 8 -19.76 -6.62 -10.42
CA GLY A 8 -19.02 -7.51 -11.32
C GLY A 8 -19.67 -7.71 -12.67
N ALA A 9 -19.22 -8.72 -13.41
CA ALA A 9 -19.64 -8.97 -14.79
C ALA A 9 -21.00 -9.69 -14.84
N PHE A 10 -22.10 -8.95 -14.97
CA PHE A 10 -23.46 -9.51 -14.92
C PHE A 10 -23.86 -10.20 -16.22
N ASP A 11 -23.21 -9.87 -17.33
CA ASP A 11 -23.38 -10.51 -18.64
C ASP A 11 -23.05 -12.01 -18.64
N THR A 12 -22.07 -12.43 -17.84
CA THR A 12 -21.60 -13.82 -17.77
C THR A 12 -22.02 -14.54 -16.49
N LYS A 13 -22.38 -13.80 -15.44
CA LYS A 13 -22.66 -14.33 -14.10
C LYS A 13 -23.97 -13.81 -13.50
N GLY A 14 -24.89 -13.36 -14.34
CA GLY A 14 -26.11 -12.70 -13.91
C GLY A 14 -27.00 -13.57 -13.01
N LEU A 15 -27.03 -14.90 -13.23
CA LEU A 15 -27.78 -15.81 -12.36
C LEU A 15 -27.16 -15.89 -10.96
N GLU A 16 -25.85 -16.00 -10.87
CA GLU A 16 -25.10 -16.07 -9.63
C GLU A 16 -25.25 -14.76 -8.84
N TYR A 17 -25.13 -13.61 -9.51
CA TYR A 17 -25.33 -12.31 -8.88
C TYR A 17 -26.79 -12.09 -8.46
N ALA A 18 -27.77 -12.57 -9.24
CA ALA A 18 -29.17 -12.55 -8.81
C ALA A 18 -29.36 -13.34 -7.51
N PHE A 19 -28.76 -14.52 -7.40
CA PHE A 19 -28.81 -15.31 -6.17
C PHE A 19 -28.16 -14.58 -4.99
N LEU A 20 -26.96 -14.03 -5.18
CA LEU A 20 -26.27 -13.28 -4.14
C LEU A 20 -27.07 -12.06 -3.67
N ARG A 21 -27.72 -11.35 -4.61
CA ARG A 21 -28.62 -10.24 -4.34
C ARG A 21 -29.79 -10.67 -3.46
N GLU A 22 -30.48 -11.74 -3.82
CA GLU A 22 -31.62 -12.24 -3.04
C GLU A 22 -31.22 -12.64 -1.61
N GLU A 23 -30.07 -13.28 -1.42
CA GLU A 23 -29.57 -13.63 -0.08
C GLU A 23 -29.35 -12.38 0.81
N MET A 24 -28.88 -11.27 0.23
CA MET A 24 -28.74 -9.98 0.95
C MET A 24 -30.09 -9.32 1.22
N LEU A 25 -31.04 -9.38 0.28
CA LEU A 25 -32.39 -8.85 0.48
C LEU A 25 -33.17 -9.61 1.57
N VAL A 26 -33.03 -10.93 1.63
CA VAL A 26 -33.65 -11.77 2.68
C VAL A 26 -33.17 -11.38 4.08
N ARG A 27 -31.93 -10.89 4.20
CA ARG A 27 -31.35 -10.33 5.44
C ARG A 27 -31.84 -8.90 5.75
N GLY A 28 -32.64 -8.30 4.87
CA GLY A 28 -33.19 -6.96 5.04
C GLY A 28 -32.24 -5.83 4.65
N HIS A 29 -31.18 -6.10 3.89
CA HIS A 29 -30.30 -5.08 3.32
C HIS A 29 -30.78 -4.62 1.95
N GLN A 30 -30.23 -3.49 1.48
CA GLN A 30 -30.42 -3.01 0.11
C GLN A 30 -29.19 -3.33 -0.73
N VAL A 31 -29.38 -3.42 -2.05
CA VAL A 31 -28.30 -3.73 -2.99
C VAL A 31 -28.19 -2.62 -4.03
N LEU A 32 -27.00 -2.04 -4.14
CA LEU A 32 -26.60 -1.13 -5.21
C LEU A 32 -25.77 -1.93 -6.23
N ALA A 33 -26.26 -2.09 -7.46
CA ALA A 33 -25.67 -2.99 -8.45
C ALA A 33 -24.84 -2.23 -9.51
N VAL A 34 -23.57 -2.60 -9.68
CA VAL A 34 -22.66 -2.04 -10.68
C VAL A 34 -22.17 -3.12 -11.63
N ASP A 35 -22.50 -2.97 -12.91
CA ASP A 35 -22.13 -3.94 -13.95
C ASP A 35 -20.74 -3.63 -14.54
N THR A 36 -19.95 -4.68 -14.75
CA THR A 36 -18.63 -4.63 -15.38
C THR A 36 -18.53 -5.55 -16.59
N GLY A 37 -19.65 -6.05 -17.09
CA GLY A 37 -19.73 -6.96 -18.24
C GLY A 37 -19.30 -6.30 -19.54
N VAL A 38 -18.45 -6.97 -20.32
CA VAL A 38 -17.92 -6.46 -21.59
C VAL A 38 -18.29 -7.31 -22.80
N VAL A 39 -18.95 -8.45 -22.60
CA VAL A 39 -19.24 -9.43 -23.65
C VAL A 39 -20.69 -9.35 -24.11
N GLY A 40 -21.64 -9.26 -23.18
CA GLY A 40 -23.07 -9.32 -23.48
C GLY A 40 -23.90 -8.34 -22.66
N GLU A 41 -25.22 -8.52 -22.70
CA GLU A 41 -26.16 -7.83 -21.82
C GLU A 41 -26.57 -8.76 -20.67
N GLY A 42 -26.56 -8.27 -19.44
CA GLY A 42 -27.03 -8.99 -18.26
C GLY A 42 -28.28 -8.36 -17.68
N ASN A 43 -29.48 -8.88 -18.01
CA ASN A 43 -30.77 -8.36 -17.52
C ASN A 43 -31.44 -9.34 -16.54
N HIS A 44 -30.77 -9.68 -15.44
CA HIS A 44 -31.33 -10.59 -14.43
C HIS A 44 -31.95 -9.86 -13.22
N PHE A 45 -31.56 -8.60 -12.99
CA PHE A 45 -32.00 -7.76 -11.88
C PHE A 45 -31.74 -6.28 -12.24
N PRO A 46 -32.33 -5.30 -11.52
CA PRO A 46 -32.06 -3.89 -11.75
C PRO A 46 -30.57 -3.55 -11.53
N VAL A 47 -29.99 -2.80 -12.47
CA VAL A 47 -28.60 -2.33 -12.43
C VAL A 47 -28.59 -0.81 -12.25
N ASP A 48 -27.84 -0.32 -11.26
CA ASP A 48 -27.81 1.10 -10.89
C ASP A 48 -26.72 1.88 -11.63
N VAL A 49 -25.58 1.24 -11.93
CA VAL A 49 -24.52 1.81 -12.79
C VAL A 49 -24.17 0.79 -13.86
N ARG A 50 -24.32 1.17 -15.11
CA ARG A 50 -24.12 0.26 -16.24
C ARG A 50 -22.65 0.17 -16.64
N ALA A 51 -22.28 -0.92 -17.33
CA ALA A 51 -20.92 -1.15 -17.79
C ALA A 51 -20.40 -0.04 -18.72
N GLU A 52 -21.28 0.65 -19.45
CA GLU A 52 -20.94 1.80 -20.28
C GLU A 52 -20.37 2.96 -19.45
N GLU A 53 -20.99 3.28 -18.31
CA GLU A 53 -20.54 4.34 -17.41
C GLU A 53 -19.20 3.97 -16.75
N VAL A 54 -19.05 2.70 -16.36
CA VAL A 54 -17.79 2.19 -15.80
C VAL A 54 -16.67 2.28 -16.83
N ALA A 55 -16.91 1.89 -18.07
CA ALA A 55 -15.91 1.98 -19.14
C ALA A 55 -15.49 3.44 -19.39
N GLN A 56 -16.44 4.38 -19.37
CA GLN A 56 -16.19 5.82 -19.52
C GLN A 56 -15.29 6.35 -18.39
N MET A 57 -15.57 5.99 -17.14
CA MET A 57 -14.69 6.34 -16.02
C MET A 57 -13.29 5.76 -16.18
N GLY A 58 -13.18 4.56 -16.77
CA GLY A 58 -11.91 3.90 -17.08
C GLY A 58 -11.14 4.48 -18.28
N GLY A 59 -11.70 5.50 -18.96
CA GLY A 59 -11.05 6.17 -20.09
C GLY A 59 -11.31 5.54 -21.46
N SER A 60 -12.37 4.74 -21.62
CA SER A 60 -12.78 4.19 -22.93
C SER A 60 -14.30 4.15 -23.07
N THR A 61 -14.81 3.55 -24.15
CA THR A 61 -16.24 3.23 -24.28
C THR A 61 -16.43 1.72 -24.36
N LEU A 62 -17.60 1.24 -23.95
CA LEU A 62 -17.91 -0.19 -23.99
C LEU A 62 -17.87 -0.75 -25.42
N GLU A 63 -18.28 0.05 -26.40
CA GLU A 63 -18.21 -0.30 -27.83
C GLU A 63 -16.78 -0.48 -28.29
N ALA A 64 -15.86 0.41 -27.89
CA ALA A 64 -14.45 0.32 -28.25
C ALA A 64 -13.81 -0.94 -27.65
N LEU A 65 -14.13 -1.27 -26.39
CA LEU A 65 -13.64 -2.48 -25.73
C LEU A 65 -14.14 -3.75 -26.43
N ARG A 66 -15.43 -3.79 -26.78
CA ARG A 66 -16.05 -4.90 -27.52
C ARG A 66 -15.45 -5.06 -28.91
N ALA A 67 -15.24 -3.97 -29.63
CA ALA A 67 -14.68 -3.97 -30.98
C ALA A 67 -13.21 -4.46 -30.99
N ALA A 68 -12.43 -4.11 -29.97
CA ALA A 68 -11.05 -4.57 -29.84
C ALA A 68 -10.95 -6.08 -29.57
N GLY A 69 -11.91 -6.67 -28.85
CA GLY A 69 -11.91 -8.10 -28.53
C GLY A 69 -10.75 -8.55 -27.62
N ASP A 70 -9.96 -7.62 -27.08
CA ASP A 70 -8.85 -7.90 -26.16
C ASP A 70 -9.34 -7.88 -24.71
N ARG A 71 -9.49 -9.08 -24.15
CA ARG A 71 -9.90 -9.27 -22.76
C ARG A 71 -8.97 -8.60 -21.76
N GLY A 72 -7.65 -8.62 -21.99
CA GLY A 72 -6.67 -8.06 -21.07
C GLY A 72 -6.77 -6.53 -21.04
N SER A 73 -6.87 -5.90 -22.21
CA SER A 73 -7.08 -4.46 -22.33
C SER A 73 -8.41 -4.01 -21.70
N ALA A 74 -9.50 -4.73 -22.00
CA ALA A 74 -10.80 -4.45 -21.41
C ALA A 74 -10.78 -4.55 -19.87
N MET A 75 -10.10 -5.56 -19.32
CA MET A 75 -9.96 -5.69 -17.87
C MET A 75 -9.22 -4.53 -17.22
N LYS A 76 -8.16 -4.00 -17.86
CA LYS A 76 -7.44 -2.82 -17.33
C LYS A 76 -8.35 -1.60 -17.25
N VAL A 77 -9.09 -1.31 -18.32
CA VAL A 77 -10.02 -0.18 -18.38
C VAL A 77 -11.13 -0.34 -17.35
N MET A 78 -11.77 -1.51 -17.30
CA MET A 78 -12.85 -1.76 -16.35
C MET A 78 -12.35 -1.69 -14.91
N SER A 79 -11.17 -2.24 -14.59
CA SER A 79 -10.55 -2.11 -13.26
C SER A 79 -10.31 -0.66 -12.84
N ALA A 80 -9.84 0.19 -13.75
CA ALA A 80 -9.68 1.62 -13.48
C ALA A 80 -11.04 2.31 -13.27
N GLY A 81 -12.03 1.99 -14.11
CA GLY A 81 -13.37 2.53 -14.02
C GLY A 81 -14.09 2.17 -12.72
N VAL A 82 -14.00 0.91 -12.28
CA VAL A 82 -14.65 0.48 -11.04
C VAL A 82 -14.00 1.05 -9.78
N ALA A 83 -12.69 1.28 -9.79
CA ALA A 83 -11.99 1.94 -8.69
C ALA A 83 -12.54 3.36 -8.48
N LEU A 84 -12.66 4.13 -9.56
CA LEU A 84 -13.25 5.48 -9.52
C LEU A 84 -14.74 5.45 -9.17
N CYS A 85 -15.50 4.52 -9.74
CA CYS A 85 -16.92 4.36 -9.48
C CYS A 85 -17.19 4.03 -8.00
N ALA A 86 -16.53 3.01 -7.46
CA ALA A 86 -16.71 2.61 -6.06
C ALA A 86 -16.30 3.72 -5.10
N LYS A 87 -15.17 4.39 -5.35
CA LYS A 87 -14.74 5.53 -4.53
C LYS A 87 -15.78 6.66 -4.56
N LYS A 88 -16.24 7.07 -5.75
CA LYS A 88 -17.27 8.11 -5.90
C LYS A 88 -18.55 7.75 -5.13
N LEU A 89 -19.06 6.53 -5.30
CA LEU A 89 -20.29 6.08 -4.64
C LEU A 89 -20.12 5.99 -3.11
N TYR A 90 -18.91 5.68 -2.63
CA TYR A 90 -18.60 5.64 -1.21
C TYR A 90 -18.52 7.04 -0.61
N ASP A 91 -17.83 7.97 -1.29
CA ASP A 91 -17.72 9.37 -0.89
C ASP A 91 -19.10 10.06 -0.87
N GLU A 92 -20.05 9.61 -1.70
CA GLU A 92 -21.46 10.02 -1.71
C GLU A 92 -22.31 9.35 -0.60
N GLY A 93 -21.74 8.46 0.21
CA GLY A 93 -22.43 7.74 1.29
C GLY A 93 -23.47 6.71 0.81
N ARG A 94 -23.34 6.19 -0.42
CA ARG A 94 -24.39 5.36 -1.05
C ARG A 94 -24.37 3.90 -0.64
N PHE A 95 -23.29 3.41 -0.03
CA PHE A 95 -23.19 2.03 0.44
C PHE A 95 -22.25 1.93 1.66
N ALA A 96 -22.43 0.87 2.46
CA ALA A 96 -21.66 0.62 3.68
C ALA A 96 -20.71 -0.58 3.57
N GLY A 97 -20.82 -1.39 2.51
CA GLY A 97 -19.91 -2.49 2.23
C GLY A 97 -19.99 -2.92 0.77
N ILE A 98 -19.00 -3.66 0.29
CA ILE A 98 -18.91 -4.12 -1.09
C ILE A 98 -18.75 -5.64 -1.16
N ILE A 99 -19.48 -6.27 -2.07
CA ILE A 99 -19.35 -7.68 -2.40
C ILE A 99 -19.28 -7.88 -3.92
N GLY A 100 -18.48 -8.86 -4.34
CA GLY A 100 -18.47 -9.31 -5.72
C GLY A 100 -17.90 -10.71 -5.87
N MET A 101 -17.86 -11.21 -7.09
CA MET A 101 -17.35 -12.55 -7.40
C MET A 101 -16.77 -12.69 -8.80
N GLY A 102 -15.87 -13.64 -8.97
CA GLY A 102 -15.46 -14.06 -10.29
C GLY A 102 -14.31 -15.06 -10.32
N GLY A 103 -13.95 -15.43 -11.55
CA GLY A 103 -12.66 -16.10 -11.80
C GLY A 103 -11.48 -15.13 -11.59
N SER A 104 -10.27 -15.49 -12.02
CA SER A 104 -9.08 -14.62 -11.92
C SER A 104 -9.35 -13.19 -12.41
N GLY A 105 -9.86 -13.04 -13.63
CA GLY A 105 -10.08 -11.70 -14.18
C GLY A 105 -11.25 -10.94 -13.56
N GLY A 106 -12.34 -11.62 -13.18
CA GLY A 106 -13.46 -10.97 -12.48
C GLY A 106 -13.06 -10.52 -11.06
N SER A 107 -12.28 -11.35 -10.37
CA SER A 107 -11.69 -11.01 -9.07
C SER A 107 -10.75 -9.81 -9.19
N SER A 108 -9.96 -9.73 -10.26
CA SER A 108 -9.07 -8.58 -10.51
C SER A 108 -9.85 -7.25 -10.60
N VAL A 109 -10.95 -7.23 -11.36
CA VAL A 109 -11.83 -6.04 -11.49
C VAL A 109 -12.51 -5.71 -10.17
N VAL A 110 -13.22 -6.68 -9.56
CA VAL A 110 -13.94 -6.47 -8.30
C VAL A 110 -13.01 -5.99 -7.19
N THR A 111 -11.84 -6.60 -7.06
CA THR A 111 -10.90 -6.21 -6.01
C THR A 111 -10.19 -4.88 -6.30
N ALA A 112 -10.09 -4.44 -7.55
CA ALA A 112 -9.63 -3.07 -7.85
C ALA A 112 -10.58 -2.03 -7.25
N ALA A 113 -11.90 -2.27 -7.30
CA ALA A 113 -12.88 -1.44 -6.63
C ALA A 113 -12.74 -1.48 -5.10
N MET A 114 -12.59 -2.68 -4.54
CA MET A 114 -12.40 -2.86 -3.10
C MET A 114 -11.14 -2.16 -2.60
N ARG A 115 -10.03 -2.21 -3.37
CA ARG A 115 -8.77 -1.58 -2.98
C ARG A 115 -8.81 -0.05 -3.03
N ALA A 116 -9.77 0.54 -3.73
CA ALA A 116 -9.97 1.99 -3.76
C ALA A 116 -10.71 2.52 -2.52
N LEU A 117 -11.25 1.64 -1.67
CA LEU A 117 -12.00 2.01 -0.48
C LEU A 117 -11.09 2.04 0.77
N PRO A 118 -11.41 2.87 1.78
CA PRO A 118 -10.69 2.91 3.05
C PRO A 118 -10.68 1.57 3.78
N VAL A 119 -9.63 1.32 4.57
CA VAL A 119 -9.54 0.22 5.54
C VAL A 119 -10.71 0.31 6.51
N GLY A 120 -11.24 -0.85 6.93
CA GLY A 120 -12.39 -0.94 7.82
C GLY A 120 -13.72 -1.04 7.08
N VAL A 121 -13.82 -0.53 5.84
CA VAL A 121 -15.01 -0.77 5.00
C VAL A 121 -15.14 -2.27 4.72
N PRO A 122 -16.28 -2.92 4.98
CA PRO A 122 -16.49 -4.33 4.66
C PRO A 122 -16.30 -4.66 3.17
N LYS A 123 -15.34 -5.54 2.85
CA LYS A 123 -14.97 -5.94 1.48
C LYS A 123 -14.90 -7.45 1.35
N VAL A 124 -15.81 -8.06 0.58
CA VAL A 124 -15.85 -9.53 0.39
C VAL A 124 -15.84 -9.90 -1.09
N CYS A 125 -14.85 -10.67 -1.54
CA CYS A 125 -14.78 -11.18 -2.91
C CYS A 125 -14.81 -12.71 -2.94
N ILE A 126 -15.80 -13.29 -3.62
CA ILE A 126 -15.83 -14.74 -3.88
C ILE A 126 -14.97 -15.04 -5.11
N SER A 127 -13.87 -15.78 -4.93
CA SER A 127 -12.85 -15.93 -5.97
C SER A 127 -12.49 -17.39 -6.24
N THR A 128 -12.25 -17.73 -7.51
CA THR A 128 -11.65 -19.03 -7.90
C THR A 128 -10.16 -19.10 -7.65
N VAL A 129 -9.52 -17.96 -7.37
CA VAL A 129 -8.06 -17.85 -7.15
C VAL A 129 -7.71 -17.40 -5.73
N ALA A 130 -8.65 -17.49 -4.79
CA ALA A 130 -8.40 -17.19 -3.38
C ALA A 130 -7.33 -18.11 -2.74
N SER A 131 -7.16 -19.33 -3.26
CA SER A 131 -6.17 -20.31 -2.81
C SER A 131 -4.91 -20.27 -3.69
N GLY A 132 -4.16 -19.18 -3.62
CA GLY A 132 -2.95 -18.95 -4.42
C GLY A 132 -2.23 -17.67 -3.99
N ASP A 133 -1.44 -17.09 -4.91
CA ASP A 133 -0.91 -15.73 -4.72
C ASP A 133 -2.04 -14.71 -4.83
N THR A 134 -2.33 -14.04 -3.72
CA THR A 134 -3.42 -13.07 -3.59
C THR A 134 -2.94 -11.62 -3.53
N SER A 135 -1.63 -11.38 -3.62
CA SER A 135 -1.00 -10.07 -3.44
C SER A 135 -1.58 -8.99 -4.35
N ALA A 136 -1.80 -9.32 -5.64
CA ALA A 136 -2.38 -8.41 -6.63
C ALA A 136 -3.89 -8.11 -6.42
N TYR A 137 -4.58 -8.94 -5.63
CA TYR A 137 -6.03 -8.80 -5.36
C TYR A 137 -6.29 -8.07 -4.04
N VAL A 138 -5.56 -8.42 -2.98
CA VAL A 138 -5.74 -7.82 -1.65
C VAL A 138 -4.95 -6.51 -1.54
N GLY A 139 -3.72 -6.47 -2.05
CA GLY A 139 -2.83 -5.32 -1.90
C GLY A 139 -2.55 -5.01 -0.43
N ALA A 140 -2.63 -3.74 -0.06
CA ALA A 140 -2.47 -3.26 1.31
C ALA A 140 -3.80 -3.03 2.05
N LYS A 141 -4.88 -3.68 1.61
CA LYS A 141 -6.23 -3.48 2.15
C LYS A 141 -6.75 -4.75 2.83
N ASP A 142 -7.79 -4.59 3.62
CA ASP A 142 -8.53 -5.61 4.38
C ASP A 142 -9.58 -6.35 3.52
N VAL A 143 -9.22 -6.76 2.30
CA VAL A 143 -10.11 -7.52 1.40
C VAL A 143 -10.20 -8.98 1.83
N VAL A 144 -11.42 -9.46 2.08
CA VAL A 144 -11.68 -10.88 2.38
C VAL A 144 -11.92 -11.65 1.08
N LEU A 145 -11.03 -12.58 0.75
CA LEU A 145 -11.24 -13.51 -0.36
C LEU A 145 -11.90 -14.80 0.16
N VAL A 146 -13.11 -15.09 -0.33
CA VAL A 146 -13.83 -16.34 -0.06
C VAL A 146 -13.52 -17.32 -1.20
N PRO A 147 -12.88 -18.47 -0.94
CA PRO A 147 -12.68 -19.50 -1.95
C PRO A 147 -14.02 -20.02 -2.48
N SER A 148 -14.23 -19.87 -3.79
CA SER A 148 -15.44 -20.37 -4.47
C SER A 148 -15.56 -21.91 -4.50
N ILE A 149 -14.45 -22.61 -4.26
CA ILE A 149 -14.26 -24.08 -4.29
C ILE A 149 -14.41 -24.69 -5.69
N VAL A 150 -15.43 -24.30 -6.43
CA VAL A 150 -15.67 -24.67 -7.83
C VAL A 150 -15.72 -23.39 -8.67
N ASP A 151 -15.61 -23.53 -10.00
CA ASP A 151 -15.70 -22.37 -10.89
C ASP A 151 -17.02 -21.61 -10.67
N VAL A 152 -16.97 -20.29 -10.85
CA VAL A 152 -18.13 -19.39 -10.76
C VAL A 152 -18.86 -19.45 -12.11
N ALA A 153 -19.52 -20.60 -12.31
CA ALA A 153 -20.26 -20.95 -13.52
C ALA A 153 -21.53 -21.70 -13.15
N GLY A 154 -22.62 -20.95 -13.02
CA GLY A 154 -23.93 -21.41 -12.61
C GLY A 154 -24.06 -21.68 -11.11
N ILE A 155 -25.30 -22.00 -10.73
CA ILE A 155 -25.68 -22.28 -9.35
C ILE A 155 -25.83 -23.79 -9.16
N ASN A 156 -24.97 -24.37 -8.32
CA ASN A 156 -24.98 -25.78 -7.96
C ASN A 156 -24.99 -25.95 -6.43
N ARG A 157 -25.10 -27.19 -5.94
CA ARG A 157 -25.20 -27.47 -4.50
C ARG A 157 -24.02 -26.92 -3.68
N ILE A 158 -22.84 -26.79 -4.28
CA ILE A 158 -21.65 -26.25 -3.62
C ILE A 158 -21.69 -24.72 -3.68
N SER A 159 -21.89 -24.13 -4.86
CA SER A 159 -21.89 -22.68 -5.00
C SER A 159 -23.01 -21.99 -4.22
N ARG A 160 -24.20 -22.61 -4.09
CA ARG A 160 -25.27 -22.10 -3.20
C ARG A 160 -24.77 -21.92 -1.77
N VAL A 161 -24.09 -22.93 -1.21
CA VAL A 161 -23.57 -22.87 0.16
C VAL A 161 -22.53 -21.77 0.31
N ILE A 162 -21.60 -21.65 -0.65
CA ILE A 162 -20.54 -20.65 -0.59
C ILE A 162 -21.09 -19.23 -0.75
N PHE A 163 -21.98 -19.00 -1.73
CA PHE A 163 -22.55 -17.68 -2.01
C PHE A 163 -23.44 -17.21 -0.85
N SER A 164 -24.28 -18.09 -0.28
CA SER A 164 -25.07 -17.77 0.91
C SER A 164 -24.20 -17.40 2.10
N ARG A 165 -23.08 -18.11 2.32
CA ARG A 165 -22.15 -17.79 3.42
C ARG A 165 -21.42 -16.47 3.20
N ALA A 166 -21.03 -16.17 1.96
CA ALA A 166 -20.39 -14.90 1.63
C ALA A 166 -21.36 -13.71 1.77
N ALA A 167 -22.61 -13.86 1.30
CA ALA A 167 -23.67 -12.89 1.56
C ALA A 167 -23.90 -12.72 3.07
N GLY A 168 -23.91 -13.82 3.81
CA GLY A 168 -24.00 -13.81 5.25
C GLY A 168 -22.87 -13.04 5.92
N ALA A 169 -21.63 -13.26 5.48
CA ALA A 169 -20.45 -12.57 5.99
C ALA A 169 -20.52 -11.06 5.77
N ILE A 170 -20.79 -10.60 4.54
CA ILE A 170 -20.86 -9.16 4.26
C ILE A 170 -22.00 -8.50 5.04
N CYS A 171 -23.17 -9.14 5.17
CA CYS A 171 -24.28 -8.62 5.97
C CYS A 171 -23.85 -8.45 7.44
N GLY A 172 -23.24 -9.47 8.02
CA GLY A 172 -22.76 -9.39 9.42
C GLY A 172 -21.66 -8.34 9.62
N MET A 173 -20.80 -8.13 8.63
CA MET A 173 -19.77 -7.08 8.69
C MET A 173 -20.39 -5.68 8.66
N VAL A 174 -21.40 -5.42 7.80
CA VAL A 174 -22.06 -4.09 7.73
C VAL A 174 -23.06 -3.86 8.87
N GLU A 175 -23.47 -4.90 9.58
CA GLU A 175 -24.31 -4.80 10.79
C GLU A 175 -23.48 -4.43 12.04
N ARG A 176 -22.15 -4.57 11.97
CA ARG A 176 -21.26 -4.38 13.12
C ARG A 176 -20.46 -3.10 12.97
N ASP A 177 -20.84 -2.10 13.75
CA ASP A 177 -19.96 -0.94 13.99
C ASP A 177 -18.89 -1.32 15.03
N PRO A 178 -17.60 -1.12 14.73
CA PRO A 178 -16.57 -1.18 15.76
C PRO A 178 -16.83 -0.08 16.78
N THR A 179 -16.78 -0.41 18.07
CA THR A 179 -16.89 0.59 19.13
C THR A 179 -15.49 1.19 19.34
N PRO A 180 -15.30 2.51 19.10
CA PRO A 180 -14.03 3.15 19.39
C PRO A 180 -13.67 2.96 20.87
N ALA A 181 -12.40 2.77 21.17
CA ALA A 181 -11.96 2.77 22.56
C ALA A 181 -12.10 4.21 23.11
N ALA A 182 -12.44 4.35 24.39
CA ALA A 182 -12.61 5.68 25.00
C ALA A 182 -11.30 6.48 25.08
N ASP A 183 -10.15 5.79 24.99
CA ASP A 183 -8.80 6.33 25.13
C ASP A 183 -7.92 5.84 23.96
N GLU A 184 -8.25 6.21 22.71
CA GLU A 184 -7.39 5.89 21.56
C GLU A 184 -6.13 6.76 21.60
N ALA A 185 -4.98 6.10 21.74
CA ALA A 185 -3.67 6.74 21.71
C ALA A 185 -3.38 7.25 20.28
N PRO A 186 -2.71 8.41 20.13
CA PRO A 186 -2.24 8.86 18.82
C PRO A 186 -1.30 7.82 18.20
N ILE A 187 -1.49 7.57 16.90
CA ILE A 187 -0.77 6.54 16.14
C ILE A 187 0.47 7.16 15.49
N VAL A 188 1.64 6.58 15.80
CA VAL A 188 2.88 6.83 15.08
C VAL A 188 3.24 5.60 14.25
N VAL A 189 3.50 5.78 12.96
CA VAL A 189 4.05 4.71 12.12
C VAL A 189 5.56 4.82 12.01
N ALA A 190 6.26 3.69 12.00
CA ALA A 190 7.71 3.66 11.85
C ALA A 190 8.16 2.61 10.82
N SER A 191 9.15 2.95 10.00
CA SER A 191 9.74 2.03 9.02
C SER A 191 11.01 1.37 9.55
N MET A 192 11.13 0.06 9.33
CA MET A 192 12.20 -0.77 9.88
C MET A 192 12.78 -1.73 8.85
N PHE A 193 14.05 -2.06 8.98
CA PHE A 193 14.70 -3.18 8.31
C PHE A 193 15.65 -3.89 9.27
N GLY A 194 16.13 -5.09 8.93
CA GLY A 194 17.06 -5.84 9.77
C GLY A 194 18.26 -4.99 10.25
N ASN A 195 18.76 -4.12 9.38
CA ASN A 195 19.90 -3.23 9.61
C ASN A 195 19.59 -1.94 10.42
N THR A 196 18.34 -1.71 10.83
CA THR A 196 17.90 -0.55 11.65
C THR A 196 17.02 -0.96 12.83
N THR A 197 16.93 -2.27 13.12
CA THR A 197 16.05 -2.84 14.14
C THR A 197 16.30 -2.22 15.52
N GLU A 198 17.56 -2.02 15.89
CA GLU A 198 17.93 -1.47 17.21
C GLU A 198 17.42 -0.03 17.38
N CYS A 199 17.65 0.82 16.38
CA CYS A 199 17.13 2.18 16.37
C CYS A 199 15.59 2.20 16.48
N VAL A 200 14.88 1.45 15.62
CA VAL A 200 13.42 1.51 15.57
C VAL A 200 12.78 0.97 16.84
N ASN A 201 13.31 -0.12 17.41
CA ASN A 201 12.81 -0.66 18.68
C ASN A 201 13.00 0.34 19.84
N ALA A 202 14.14 1.02 19.88
CA ALA A 202 14.39 2.05 20.89
C ALA A 202 13.46 3.26 20.73
N CYS A 203 13.19 3.69 19.49
CA CYS A 203 12.21 4.75 19.22
C CYS A 203 10.78 4.33 19.62
N ALA A 204 10.36 3.12 19.25
CA ALA A 204 9.03 2.61 19.53
C ALA A 204 8.77 2.48 21.04
N ALA A 205 9.76 2.02 21.80
CA ALA A 205 9.67 1.95 23.27
C ALA A 205 9.51 3.35 23.89
N GLN A 206 10.35 4.31 23.48
CA GLN A 206 10.30 5.69 24.00
C GLN A 206 8.98 6.39 23.67
N LEU A 207 8.44 6.21 22.45
CA LEU A 207 7.14 6.74 22.07
C LEU A 207 6.00 6.05 22.84
N GLY A 208 6.08 4.74 23.06
CA GLY A 208 5.13 4.00 23.91
C GLY A 208 5.10 4.53 25.34
N ASP A 209 6.25 4.83 25.94
CA ASP A 209 6.35 5.45 27.27
C ASP A 209 5.72 6.85 27.33
N GLN A 210 5.60 7.54 26.19
CA GLN A 210 4.93 8.84 26.04
C GLN A 210 3.43 8.72 25.68
N GLY A 211 2.89 7.49 25.61
CA GLY A 211 1.47 7.25 25.37
C GLY A 211 1.05 7.17 23.90
N PHE A 212 1.99 6.96 22.97
CA PHE A 212 1.69 6.73 21.55
C PHE A 212 1.53 5.23 21.26
N GLU A 213 0.64 4.90 20.33
CA GLU A 213 0.60 3.57 19.71
C GLU A 213 1.54 3.56 18.50
N VAL A 214 2.53 2.65 18.49
CA VAL A 214 3.54 2.60 17.43
C VAL A 214 3.34 1.39 16.53
N LEU A 215 3.06 1.64 15.25
CA LEU A 215 2.93 0.61 14.23
C LEU A 215 4.22 0.52 13.40
N VAL A 216 4.93 -0.61 13.51
CA VAL A 216 6.21 -0.82 12.81
C VAL A 216 6.00 -1.59 11.50
N PHE A 217 6.50 -1.03 10.40
CA PHE A 217 6.42 -1.60 9.06
C PHE A 217 7.79 -2.05 8.57
N HIS A 218 7.89 -3.31 8.17
CA HIS A 218 9.10 -3.85 7.56
C HIS A 218 9.23 -3.33 6.11
N ALA A 219 10.30 -2.59 5.81
CA ALA A 219 10.57 -1.90 4.55
C ALA A 219 10.95 -2.88 3.41
N THR A 220 10.00 -3.75 3.05
CA THR A 220 10.11 -4.79 2.01
C THR A 220 9.24 -4.48 0.79
N GLY A 221 8.96 -3.20 0.57
CA GLY A 221 8.07 -2.68 -0.46
C GLY A 221 6.61 -2.71 -0.03
N THR A 222 6.13 -3.87 0.44
CA THR A 222 4.74 -3.99 0.94
C THR A 222 4.54 -3.23 2.24
N GLY A 223 5.54 -3.20 3.13
CA GLY A 223 5.48 -2.41 4.36
C GLY A 223 5.34 -0.93 4.09
N GLY A 224 6.20 -0.36 3.25
CA GLY A 224 6.10 1.03 2.80
C GLY A 224 4.74 1.35 2.18
N ARG A 225 4.28 0.56 1.20
CA ARG A 225 2.95 0.76 0.59
C ARG A 225 1.79 0.71 1.59
N THR A 226 1.88 -0.16 2.60
CA THR A 226 0.85 -0.27 3.63
C THR A 226 0.86 0.95 4.53
N MET A 227 2.04 1.38 4.97
CA MET A 227 2.22 2.60 5.75
C MET A 227 1.71 3.84 5.00
N GLU A 228 2.08 4.03 3.73
CA GLU A 228 1.56 5.12 2.89
C GLU A 228 0.03 5.09 2.78
N SER A 229 -0.57 3.89 2.65
CA SER A 229 -2.02 3.74 2.60
C SER A 229 -2.68 4.26 3.87
N LEU A 230 -2.21 3.83 5.05
CA LEU A 230 -2.77 4.25 6.33
C LEU A 230 -2.62 5.76 6.56
N ILE A 231 -1.48 6.34 6.17
CA ILE A 231 -1.27 7.79 6.24
C ILE A 231 -2.28 8.53 5.37
N SER A 232 -2.46 8.10 4.11
CA SER A 232 -3.38 8.77 3.17
C SER A 232 -4.85 8.66 3.59
N GLU A 233 -5.17 7.69 4.44
CA GLU A 233 -6.49 7.47 5.00
C GLU A 233 -6.74 8.25 6.30
N GLY A 234 -5.75 9.00 6.79
CA GLY A 234 -5.89 9.80 8.02
C GLY A 234 -5.91 8.95 9.29
N LEU A 235 -5.31 7.75 9.27
CA LEU A 235 -5.23 6.84 10.40
C LEU A 235 -3.91 6.98 11.19
N VAL A 236 -3.14 8.03 10.91
CA VAL A 236 -1.77 8.21 11.42
C VAL A 236 -1.58 9.67 11.83
N ASP A 237 -1.10 9.88 13.04
CA ASP A 237 -0.86 11.21 13.63
C ASP A 237 0.60 11.66 13.48
N GLY A 238 1.53 10.72 13.33
CA GLY A 238 2.96 11.01 13.14
C GLY A 238 3.71 9.91 12.40
N VAL A 239 4.77 10.30 11.69
CA VAL A 239 5.56 9.39 10.86
C VAL A 239 7.03 9.46 11.25
N LEU A 240 7.56 8.33 11.74
CA LEU A 240 8.97 8.13 12.03
C LEU A 240 9.61 7.24 10.94
N ASP A 241 9.92 7.84 9.80
CA ASP A 241 10.41 7.10 8.65
C ASP A 241 11.92 6.86 8.74
N ILE A 242 12.32 5.94 9.62
CA ILE A 242 13.74 5.64 9.88
C ILE A 242 14.41 4.95 8.70
N THR A 243 13.69 4.06 8.02
CA THR A 243 14.24 3.12 7.05
C THR A 243 13.59 3.27 5.69
N THR A 244 14.27 3.98 4.80
CA THR A 244 13.79 4.35 3.47
C THR A 244 14.46 3.56 2.34
N THR A 245 15.02 2.39 2.64
CA THR A 245 15.73 1.47 1.70
C THR A 245 14.93 1.10 0.45
N GLU A 246 13.60 1.15 0.52
CA GLU A 246 12.70 0.85 -0.61
C GLU A 246 12.97 1.76 -1.83
N TRP A 247 13.61 2.92 -1.63
CA TRP A 247 14.08 3.80 -2.71
C TRP A 247 15.35 3.31 -3.41
N ALA A 248 16.27 2.66 -2.67
CA ALA A 248 17.44 2.03 -3.27
C ALA A 248 16.99 0.89 -4.20
N ASP A 249 16.00 0.12 -3.77
CA ASP A 249 15.36 -0.90 -4.60
C ASP A 249 14.64 -0.31 -5.82
N GLU A 250 13.89 0.78 -5.68
CA GLU A 250 13.21 1.42 -6.82
C GLU A 250 14.20 1.89 -7.88
N ILE A 251 15.34 2.48 -7.48
CA ILE A 251 16.36 3.00 -8.41
C ILE A 251 17.15 1.85 -9.04
N CYS A 252 17.57 0.87 -8.25
CA CYS A 252 18.40 -0.23 -8.74
C CYS A 252 17.59 -1.38 -9.37
N GLY A 253 16.26 -1.34 -9.28
CA GLY A 253 15.39 -2.43 -9.72
C GLY A 253 15.47 -3.67 -8.81
N GLY A 254 15.56 -3.43 -7.50
CA GLY A 254 15.52 -4.44 -6.46
C GLY A 254 14.11 -5.03 -6.24
N VAL A 255 14.03 -6.07 -5.42
CA VAL A 255 12.80 -6.88 -5.22
C VAL A 255 11.85 -6.29 -4.18
N PHE A 256 12.32 -5.35 -3.35
CA PHE A 256 11.58 -4.74 -2.24
C PHE A 256 11.24 -3.27 -2.49
N SER A 257 11.08 -2.87 -3.75
CA SER A 257 10.57 -1.52 -4.07
C SER A 257 9.14 -1.32 -3.53
N ALA A 258 8.91 -0.16 -2.91
CA ALA A 258 7.57 0.35 -2.58
C ALA A 258 6.91 1.13 -3.73
N GLY A 259 7.65 1.35 -4.83
CA GLY A 259 7.25 2.13 -5.98
C GLY A 259 7.55 3.62 -5.82
N SER A 260 7.45 4.35 -6.93
CA SER A 260 7.77 5.77 -7.01
C SER A 260 6.91 6.71 -6.17
N THR A 261 5.82 6.21 -5.56
CA THR A 261 4.95 7.00 -4.67
C THR A 261 5.38 6.94 -3.20
N ARG A 262 6.46 6.25 -2.87
CA ARG A 262 6.99 6.20 -1.49
C ARG A 262 7.41 7.60 -1.02
N LEU A 263 7.12 7.94 0.24
CA LEU A 263 7.25 9.26 0.88
C LEU A 263 6.23 10.32 0.44
N ASP A 264 5.20 9.98 -0.34
CA ASP A 264 4.20 10.98 -0.77
C ASP A 264 3.16 11.30 0.30
N ALA A 265 2.63 10.28 0.99
CA ALA A 265 1.37 10.43 1.73
C ALA A 265 1.50 11.44 2.89
N ALA A 266 2.55 11.34 3.70
CA ALA A 266 2.72 12.24 4.84
C ALA A 266 2.85 13.70 4.39
N SER A 267 3.66 13.94 3.35
CA SER A 267 3.84 15.27 2.76
C SER A 267 2.54 15.81 2.15
N ALA A 268 1.83 14.99 1.37
CA ALA A 268 0.59 15.40 0.71
C ALA A 268 -0.57 15.66 1.69
N HIS A 269 -0.61 14.95 2.82
CA HIS A 269 -1.67 15.06 3.83
C HIS A 269 -1.29 15.92 5.05
N GLY A 270 -0.08 16.48 5.07
CA GLY A 270 0.38 17.37 6.13
C GLY A 270 0.60 16.67 7.48
N VAL A 271 0.86 15.36 7.48
CA VAL A 271 1.11 14.58 8.70
C VAL A 271 2.54 14.86 9.17
N PRO A 272 2.76 15.21 10.46
CA PRO A 272 4.09 15.43 11.01
C PRO A 272 5.04 14.26 10.71
N GLN A 273 6.20 14.55 10.10
CA GLN A 273 7.11 13.50 9.63
C GLN A 273 8.58 13.82 9.89
N LEU A 274 9.29 12.85 10.49
CA LEU A 274 10.74 12.82 10.51
C LEU A 274 11.24 11.73 9.54
N VAL A 275 12.08 12.10 8.59
CA VAL A 275 12.68 11.18 7.61
C VAL A 275 14.17 10.97 7.90
N VAL A 276 14.60 9.72 7.91
CA VAL A 276 16.01 9.32 8.03
C VAL A 276 16.36 8.46 6.81
N PRO A 277 17.55 8.64 6.21
CA PRO A 277 17.99 7.82 5.07
C PRO A 277 18.46 6.43 5.50
N GLY A 278 17.77 5.73 6.40
CA GLY A 278 18.21 4.42 6.88
C GLY A 278 18.21 3.39 5.75
N CYS A 279 19.29 2.61 5.69
CA CYS A 279 19.50 1.53 4.73
C CYS A 279 19.46 1.94 3.25
N ILE A 280 19.68 3.21 2.90
CA ILE A 280 19.79 3.62 1.48
C ILE A 280 21.10 3.14 0.84
N ASP A 281 22.05 2.67 1.64
CA ASP A 281 23.31 2.05 1.23
C ASP A 281 23.11 0.69 0.54
N MET A 282 21.91 0.10 0.56
CA MET A 282 21.67 -1.23 0.02
C MET A 282 20.41 -1.32 -0.85
N ALA A 283 20.54 -1.95 -2.01
CA ALA A 283 19.42 -2.45 -2.80
C ALA A 283 19.30 -3.97 -2.65
N ASN A 284 18.08 -4.48 -2.58
CA ASN A 284 17.79 -5.88 -2.26
C ASN A 284 17.49 -6.69 -3.52
N PHE A 285 18.11 -7.86 -3.63
CA PHE A 285 17.79 -8.87 -4.65
C PHE A 285 17.45 -10.21 -3.99
N GLY A 286 17.02 -11.18 -4.81
CA GLY A 286 16.87 -12.56 -4.36
C GLY A 286 18.22 -13.22 -4.08
N GLY A 287 18.27 -14.55 -4.20
CA GLY A 287 19.55 -15.29 -4.16
C GLY A 287 20.57 -14.73 -5.15
N MET A 288 21.87 -14.92 -4.89
CA MET A 288 22.98 -14.38 -5.69
C MET A 288 22.88 -14.71 -7.19
N ASP A 289 22.32 -15.87 -7.52
CA ASP A 289 22.05 -16.32 -8.89
C ASP A 289 21.03 -15.43 -9.61
N THR A 290 20.05 -14.88 -8.89
CA THR A 290 19.00 -14.00 -9.42
C THR A 290 19.44 -12.55 -9.63
N VAL A 291 20.59 -12.14 -9.07
CA VAL A 291 21.11 -10.77 -9.21
C VAL A 291 21.35 -10.44 -10.71
N PRO A 292 20.83 -9.31 -11.22
CA PRO A 292 20.95 -8.94 -12.63
C PRO A 292 22.40 -8.89 -13.14
N GLN A 293 22.64 -9.46 -14.33
CA GLN A 293 23.99 -9.57 -14.90
C GLN A 293 24.69 -8.21 -15.05
N ARG A 294 23.93 -7.13 -15.36
CA ARG A 294 24.47 -5.77 -15.46
C ARG A 294 25.23 -5.31 -14.22
N TYR A 295 24.83 -5.77 -13.02
CA TYR A 295 25.49 -5.41 -11.77
C TYR A 295 26.69 -6.29 -11.47
N LYS A 296 26.65 -7.56 -11.91
CA LYS A 296 27.80 -8.47 -11.86
C LYS A 296 28.92 -7.98 -12.77
N ASP A 297 28.57 -7.59 -14.00
CA ASP A 297 29.50 -7.07 -15.00
C ASP A 297 30.11 -5.72 -14.59
N ALA A 298 29.34 -4.91 -13.84
CA ALA A 298 29.81 -3.65 -13.26
C ALA A 298 30.58 -3.82 -11.94
N GLU A 299 30.90 -5.07 -11.55
CA GLU A 299 31.67 -5.42 -10.35
C GLU A 299 31.11 -4.75 -9.07
N ARG A 300 29.78 -4.67 -8.96
CA ARG A 300 29.15 -4.10 -7.77
C ARG A 300 29.45 -4.96 -6.54
N LEU A 301 29.52 -4.30 -5.39
CA LEU A 301 29.76 -4.98 -4.11
C LEU A 301 28.46 -5.63 -3.64
N PHE A 302 28.52 -6.94 -3.36
CA PHE A 302 27.39 -7.73 -2.90
C PHE A 302 27.67 -8.34 -1.52
N TYR A 303 26.62 -8.49 -0.73
CA TYR A 303 26.62 -9.19 0.55
C TYR A 303 25.46 -10.18 0.61
N GLU A 304 25.75 -11.46 0.77
CA GLU A 304 24.71 -12.49 0.95
C GLU A 304 24.18 -12.43 2.38
N TRP A 305 23.06 -11.73 2.56
CA TRP A 305 22.40 -11.59 3.87
C TRP A 305 21.83 -12.92 4.36
N ASN A 306 21.22 -13.67 3.44
CA ASN A 306 20.82 -15.06 3.64
C ASN A 306 20.69 -15.76 2.28
N PRO A 307 20.46 -17.10 2.22
CA PRO A 307 20.40 -17.81 0.94
C PRO A 307 19.34 -17.31 -0.06
N ALA A 308 18.32 -16.59 0.41
CA ALA A 308 17.25 -16.04 -0.40
C ALA A 308 17.39 -14.54 -0.70
N VAL A 309 18.33 -13.84 -0.06
CA VAL A 309 18.47 -12.38 -0.14
C VAL A 309 19.93 -11.95 -0.27
N THR A 310 20.23 -11.24 -1.33
CA THR A 310 21.53 -10.59 -1.58
C THR A 310 21.36 -9.08 -1.55
N LEU A 311 22.20 -8.40 -0.77
CA LEU A 311 22.27 -6.95 -0.72
C LEU A 311 23.34 -6.45 -1.69
N MET A 312 23.05 -5.39 -2.44
CA MET A 312 24.01 -4.71 -3.29
C MET A 312 24.28 -3.31 -2.76
N ARG A 313 25.55 -2.95 -2.54
CA ARG A 313 25.92 -1.59 -2.11
C ARG A 313 25.55 -0.58 -3.19
N THR A 314 24.75 0.44 -2.85
CA THR A 314 24.46 1.59 -3.71
C THR A 314 25.71 2.48 -3.87
N ASN A 315 25.83 3.17 -5.00
CA ASN A 315 26.96 4.05 -5.30
C ASN A 315 26.60 5.55 -5.14
N ALA A 316 27.58 6.44 -5.31
CA ALA A 316 27.37 7.88 -5.17
C ALA A 316 26.34 8.48 -6.14
N GLU A 317 26.24 7.98 -7.37
CA GLU A 317 25.26 8.46 -8.36
C GLU A 317 23.83 8.11 -7.93
N GLU A 318 23.61 6.85 -7.53
CA GLU A 318 22.32 6.37 -7.03
C GLU A 318 21.92 7.09 -5.73
N ASN A 319 22.89 7.37 -4.85
CA ASN A 319 22.66 8.14 -3.62
C ASN A 319 22.31 9.60 -3.91
N ALA A 320 22.98 10.25 -4.87
CA ALA A 320 22.62 11.60 -5.31
C ALA A 320 21.20 11.62 -5.92
N GLN A 321 20.84 10.60 -6.70
CA GLN A 321 19.49 10.46 -7.24
C GLN A 321 18.45 10.31 -6.12
N MET A 322 18.70 9.47 -5.11
CA MET A 322 17.82 9.35 -3.94
C MET A 322 17.69 10.67 -3.19
N GLY A 323 18.80 11.38 -2.94
CA GLY A 323 18.76 12.67 -2.24
C GLY A 323 17.88 13.70 -2.96
N ARG A 324 17.97 13.76 -4.29
CA ARG A 324 17.09 14.59 -5.12
C ARG A 324 15.62 14.20 -5.00
N VAL A 325 15.32 12.91 -5.08
CA VAL A 325 13.95 12.40 -4.94
C VAL A 325 13.37 12.75 -3.58
N PHE A 326 14.13 12.55 -2.50
CA PHE A 326 13.66 12.83 -1.14
C PHE A 326 13.34 14.31 -0.96
N ALA A 327 14.19 15.19 -1.52
CA ALA A 327 13.91 16.63 -1.54
C ALA A 327 12.64 16.95 -2.34
N GLU A 328 12.46 16.38 -3.53
CA GLU A 328 11.28 16.60 -4.37
C GLU A 328 9.98 16.17 -3.66
N LYS A 329 9.99 15.02 -2.97
CA LYS A 329 8.87 14.53 -2.15
C LYS A 329 8.57 15.48 -0.99
N ALA A 330 9.59 15.82 -0.21
CA ALA A 330 9.49 16.71 0.94
C ALA A 330 9.02 18.13 0.57
N ASN A 331 9.40 18.63 -0.61
CA ASN A 331 9.03 19.96 -1.08
C ASN A 331 7.52 20.14 -1.28
N VAL A 332 6.76 19.05 -1.44
CA VAL A 332 5.29 19.07 -1.52
C VAL A 332 4.64 19.16 -0.14
N SER A 333 5.39 18.93 0.95
CA SER A 333 4.85 18.90 2.31
C SER A 333 4.15 20.19 2.69
N THR A 334 2.92 20.04 3.19
CA THR A 334 2.11 21.12 3.75
C THR A 334 2.12 21.14 5.28
N GLY A 335 2.71 20.13 5.93
CA GLY A 335 2.81 19.98 7.38
C GLY A 335 4.25 20.02 7.91
N PRO A 336 4.43 20.00 9.24
CA PRO A 336 5.75 19.99 9.87
C PRO A 336 6.56 18.77 9.45
N MET A 337 7.77 18.99 8.94
CA MET A 337 8.66 17.89 8.64
C MET A 337 10.14 18.26 8.78
N ALA A 338 10.98 17.25 9.01
CA ALA A 338 12.42 17.40 9.04
C ALA A 338 13.14 16.14 8.56
N PHE A 339 14.43 16.29 8.28
CA PHE A 339 15.36 15.18 8.06
C PHE A 339 16.33 15.05 9.24
N LEU A 340 16.70 13.81 9.58
CA LEU A 340 17.79 13.52 10.51
C LEU A 340 18.82 12.60 9.83
N LEU A 341 20.06 13.07 9.71
CA LEU A 341 21.14 12.43 8.95
C LEU A 341 22.20 11.85 9.91
N PRO A 342 22.39 10.51 9.94
CA PRO A 342 23.44 9.87 10.73
C PRO A 342 24.78 9.91 9.97
N LEU A 343 25.69 10.82 10.36
CA LEU A 343 26.95 11.04 9.65
C LEU A 343 27.97 9.90 9.77
N LYS A 344 27.76 8.94 10.69
CA LYS A 344 28.62 7.76 10.88
C LYS A 344 27.99 6.45 10.44
N GLY A 345 26.96 6.52 9.60
CA GLY A 345 26.44 5.38 8.87
C GLY A 345 24.94 5.23 8.93
N VAL A 346 24.37 4.82 7.81
CA VAL A 346 22.93 4.67 7.61
C VAL A 346 22.40 3.25 7.87
N SER A 347 23.28 2.30 8.18
CA SER A 347 22.93 0.89 8.41
C SER A 347 23.98 0.20 9.30
N ILE A 348 23.75 -1.07 9.67
CA ILE A 348 24.77 -1.92 10.31
C ILE A 348 25.99 -2.10 9.40
N LEU A 349 25.79 -2.19 8.08
CA LEU A 349 26.87 -2.44 7.11
C LEU A 349 27.62 -1.17 6.69
N ASP A 350 27.11 0.01 7.03
CA ASP A 350 27.67 1.31 6.63
C ASP A 350 28.33 2.07 7.83
N GLY A 351 28.61 1.35 8.92
CA GLY A 351 29.44 1.84 10.02
C GLY A 351 30.92 1.94 9.65
N ASP A 352 31.70 2.74 10.40
CA ASP A 352 33.14 2.87 10.15
C ASP A 352 33.86 1.51 10.22
N GLY A 353 34.48 1.09 9.10
CA GLY A 353 35.17 -0.20 8.98
C GLY A 353 34.29 -1.37 8.55
N GLU A 354 32.99 -1.14 8.35
CA GLU A 354 32.04 -2.14 7.87
C GLU A 354 32.07 -2.28 6.34
N LEU A 355 31.50 -3.37 5.83
CA LEU A 355 31.63 -3.78 4.43
C LEU A 355 31.08 -2.74 3.43
N PHE A 356 29.96 -2.09 3.76
CA PHE A 356 29.30 -1.10 2.91
C PHE A 356 29.68 0.34 3.29
N CYS A 357 30.65 0.57 4.18
CA CYS A 357 31.08 1.90 4.55
C CYS A 357 31.59 2.69 3.34
N ASP A 358 30.82 3.70 2.89
CA ASP A 358 31.19 4.58 1.78
C ASP A 358 30.70 6.02 2.04
N ARG A 359 31.58 6.81 2.64
CA ARG A 359 31.30 8.21 3.00
C ARG A 359 31.16 9.13 1.79
N GLU A 360 31.68 8.74 0.62
CA GLU A 360 31.46 9.50 -0.61
C GLU A 360 30.02 9.32 -1.09
N ALA A 361 29.50 8.10 -1.05
CA ALA A 361 28.10 7.82 -1.36
C ALA A 361 27.14 8.52 -0.38
N ASP A 362 27.41 8.48 0.92
CA ASP A 362 26.58 9.14 1.93
C ASP A 362 26.58 10.67 1.71
N ALA A 363 27.75 11.26 1.48
CA ALA A 363 27.89 12.69 1.20
C ALA A 363 27.16 13.11 -0.09
N ALA A 364 27.14 12.24 -1.11
CA ALA A 364 26.41 12.49 -2.34
C ALA A 364 24.90 12.58 -2.09
N PHE A 365 24.34 11.70 -1.26
CA PHE A 365 22.94 11.80 -0.83
C PHE A 365 22.69 13.09 -0.04
N PHE A 366 23.49 13.36 1.01
CA PHE A 366 23.29 14.53 1.87
C PHE A 366 23.40 15.85 1.10
N HIS A 367 24.35 15.94 0.16
CA HIS A 367 24.51 17.10 -0.69
C HIS A 367 23.31 17.29 -1.62
N ALA A 368 22.90 16.24 -2.33
CA ALA A 368 21.79 16.30 -3.27
C ALA A 368 20.47 16.66 -2.55
N LEU A 369 20.21 16.06 -1.38
CA LEU A 369 19.07 16.39 -0.54
C LEU A 369 19.05 17.90 -0.23
N LYS A 370 20.12 18.43 0.39
CA LYS A 370 20.18 19.83 0.80
C LYS A 370 20.14 20.81 -0.38
N ALA A 371 20.72 20.45 -1.52
CA ALA A 371 20.76 21.31 -2.71
C ALA A 371 19.38 21.49 -3.37
N HIS A 372 18.48 20.52 -3.19
CA HIS A 372 17.14 20.52 -3.81
C HIS A 372 16.01 20.80 -2.82
N LEU A 373 16.30 20.84 -1.52
CA LEU A 373 15.29 21.01 -0.46
C LEU A 373 14.89 22.48 -0.28
N ARG A 374 13.61 22.71 -0.02
CA ARG A 374 13.07 24.01 0.40
C ARG A 374 13.74 24.47 1.70
N SER A 375 14.05 25.76 1.79
CA SER A 375 14.88 26.31 2.87
C SER A 375 14.24 26.34 4.26
N ASP A 376 12.92 26.17 4.35
CA ASP A 376 12.16 26.07 5.62
C ASP A 376 12.17 24.66 6.22
N ILE A 377 12.46 23.62 5.42
CA ILE A 377 12.52 22.24 5.92
C ILE A 377 13.89 22.02 6.57
N LEU A 378 13.86 21.64 7.85
CA LEU A 378 15.07 21.48 8.65
C LEU A 378 15.77 20.15 8.34
N VAL A 379 17.10 20.20 8.30
CA VAL A 379 17.97 19.03 8.17
C VAL A 379 18.91 19.02 9.35
N TYR A 380 18.77 18.01 10.21
CA TYR A 380 19.61 17.80 11.38
C TYR A 380 20.71 16.80 11.04
N GLU A 381 21.96 17.21 11.22
CA GLU A 381 23.14 16.36 11.01
C GLU A 381 23.72 15.98 12.37
N VAL A 382 23.92 14.69 12.61
CA VAL A 382 24.47 14.18 13.88
C VAL A 382 25.64 13.25 13.66
N GLU A 383 26.69 13.42 14.46
CA GLU A 383 27.94 12.63 14.44
C GLU A 383 27.76 11.24 15.08
N LEU A 384 26.74 10.52 14.65
CA LEU A 384 26.28 9.23 15.17
C LEU A 384 25.99 8.26 14.03
N ASN A 385 26.10 6.96 14.32
CA ASN A 385 25.55 5.91 13.46
C ASN A 385 24.04 5.80 13.72
N ILE A 386 23.26 5.37 12.74
CA ILE A 386 21.81 5.22 12.87
C ILE A 386 21.39 4.36 14.07
N ASN A 387 22.17 3.33 14.43
CA ASN A 387 21.85 2.43 15.54
C ASN A 387 22.44 2.87 16.89
N ASP A 388 23.12 4.03 16.96
CA ASP A 388 23.53 4.58 18.25
C ASP A 388 22.30 4.92 19.12
N PRO A 389 22.27 4.56 20.41
CA PRO A 389 21.14 4.88 21.28
C PRO A 389 20.79 6.37 21.33
N ALA A 390 21.81 7.25 21.26
CA ALA A 390 21.63 8.69 21.20
C ALA A 390 20.92 9.16 19.91
N PHE A 391 21.06 8.42 18.80
CA PHE A 391 20.36 8.70 17.56
C PHE A 391 18.86 8.47 17.72
N SER A 392 18.46 7.32 18.29
CA SER A 392 17.05 7.00 18.54
C SER A 392 16.38 8.02 19.46
N ALA A 393 17.07 8.44 20.54
CA ALA A 393 16.58 9.48 21.44
C ALA A 393 16.38 10.83 20.72
N ARG A 394 17.32 11.21 19.86
CA ARG A 394 17.21 12.43 19.05
C ARG A 394 16.07 12.34 18.03
N ALA A 395 15.86 11.18 17.42
CA ALA A 395 14.78 10.98 16.47
C ALA A 395 13.40 11.14 17.13
N VAL A 396 13.21 10.56 18.33
CA VAL A 396 11.97 10.72 19.10
C VAL A 396 11.75 12.16 19.53
N GLU A 397 12.77 12.83 20.06
CA GLU A 397 12.70 14.25 20.45
C GLU A 397 12.24 15.13 19.27
N LEU A 398 12.83 14.94 18.10
CA LEU A 398 12.49 15.70 16.90
C LEU A 398 11.07 15.43 16.43
N LEU A 399 10.63 14.17 16.39
CA LEU A 399 9.27 13.83 15.98
C LEU A 399 8.23 14.44 16.92
N LEU A 400 8.44 14.34 18.24
CA LEU A 400 7.52 14.92 19.22
C LEU A 400 7.44 16.46 19.09
N GLY A 401 8.56 17.11 18.76
CA GLY A 401 8.58 18.53 18.42
C GLY A 401 7.71 18.85 17.20
N LEU A 402 7.89 18.12 16.10
CA LEU A 402 7.11 18.29 14.87
C LEU A 402 5.61 18.04 15.09
N MET A 403 5.26 17.02 15.88
CA MET A 403 3.87 16.72 16.22
C MET A 403 3.22 17.80 17.08
N SER A 404 4.00 18.48 17.93
CA SER A 404 3.52 19.60 18.75
C SER A 404 3.34 20.90 17.96
N GLU A 405 4.05 21.08 16.85
CA GLU A 405 3.88 22.23 15.94
C GLU A 405 2.67 22.08 15.01
N GLY A 406 2.27 20.84 14.71
CA GLY A 406 1.14 20.52 13.84
C GLY A 406 -0.23 20.42 14.52
N ALA A 407 -0.25 20.32 15.86
CA ALA A 407 -1.46 20.34 16.69
C ALA A 407 -1.93 21.78 16.96
#